data_AF-A0A536ZUT6-F1
#
_entry.id   AF-A0A536ZUT6-F1
#
_cell.length_a   1.000
_cell.length_b   1.000
_cell.length_c   1.000
_cell.angle_alpha   90.00
_cell.angle_beta   90.00
_cell.angle_gamma   90.00
#
_symmetry.space_group_name_H-M   'P 1'
#
loop_
_entity.id
_entity.type
_entity.pdbx_description
1 polymer ?
#
loop_
_entity_poly.entity_id
_entity_poly.type
_entity_poly.pdbx_seq_one_letter_code
_entity_poly.pdbx_strand_id
1 'polypeptide(L)' 'MNFRNSLGILAIAVTLAPLPANAVQNYVAMPLGGLGGSTSYGVGLNAIGQTTGGSFTAGDAAVHAFRHSGAAMVDLGTL' A
#
# COMPACT_ATOMS: atom_id res chain seq x y z
N MET A 1 75.65 0.21 -10.39
CA MET A 1 74.58 -0.63 -9.81
C MET A 1 73.45 0.30 -9.40
N ASN A 2 72.37 0.35 -10.18
CA ASN A 2 71.32 1.36 -10.03
C ASN A 2 70.13 0.75 -9.27
N PHE A 3 69.89 1.21 -8.04
CA PHE A 3 68.73 0.81 -7.24
C PHE A 3 67.49 1.59 -7.71
N ARG A 4 66.48 0.87 -8.21
CA ARG A 4 65.18 1.45 -8.62
C ARG A 4 64.20 1.33 -7.44
N ASN A 5 63.89 2.44 -6.78
CA ASN A 5 62.76 2.54 -5.86
C ASN A 5 61.44 2.37 -6.63
N SER A 6 60.57 1.48 -6.16
CA SER A 6 59.16 1.46 -6.54
C SER A 6 58.31 1.27 -5.29
N LEU A 7 57.73 2.37 -4.82
CA LEU A 7 56.72 2.38 -3.75
C LEU A 7 55.41 1.87 -4.36
N GLY A 8 54.98 0.67 -3.96
CA GLY A 8 53.69 0.12 -4.33
C GLY A 8 52.57 0.88 -3.61
N ILE A 9 51.76 1.62 -4.36
CA ILE A 9 50.51 2.18 -3.84
C ILE A 9 49.48 1.05 -3.85
N LEU A 10 49.08 0.59 -2.67
CA LEU A 10 47.96 -0.34 -2.51
C LEU A 10 46.66 0.47 -2.52
N ALA A 11 45.97 0.51 -3.67
CA ALA A 11 44.63 1.07 -3.73
C ALA A 11 43.64 0.10 -3.07
N ILE A 12 43.10 0.46 -1.90
CA ILE A 12 41.94 -0.24 -1.33
C ILE A 12 40.74 0.16 -2.16
N ALA A 13 40.29 -0.72 -3.06
CA ALA A 13 39.02 -0.55 -3.74
C ALA A 13 37.88 -0.78 -2.74
N VAL A 14 37.29 0.28 -2.22
CA VAL A 14 36.01 0.20 -1.51
C VAL A 14 34.95 -0.08 -2.57
N THR A 15 34.47 -1.31 -2.66
CA THR A 15 33.32 -1.65 -3.52
C THR A 15 32.06 -1.15 -2.83
N LEU A 16 31.51 -0.03 -3.32
CA LEU A 16 30.17 0.42 -2.94
C LEU A 16 29.15 -0.56 -3.54
N ALA A 17 28.68 -1.53 -2.76
CA ALA A 17 27.54 -2.33 -3.18
C ALA A 17 26.29 -1.43 -3.23
N PRO A 18 25.50 -1.44 -4.31
CA PRO A 18 24.25 -0.68 -4.35
C PRO A 18 23.31 -1.23 -3.28
N LEU A 19 22.85 -0.36 -2.38
CA LEU A 19 21.75 -0.67 -1.47
C LEU A 19 20.53 -1.02 -2.34
N PRO A 20 19.70 -2.01 -1.96
CA PRO A 20 18.50 -2.34 -2.72
C PRO A 20 17.69 -1.05 -2.90
N ALA A 21 17.45 -0.68 -4.16
CA ALA A 21 16.62 0.47 -4.46
C ALA A 21 15.27 0.25 -3.77
N ASN A 22 14.87 1.19 -2.91
CA ASN A 22 13.53 1.18 -2.33
C ASN A 22 12.55 1.17 -3.50
N ALA A 23 11.81 0.07 -3.67
CA ALA A 23 10.80 -0.02 -4.71
C ALA A 23 9.81 1.14 -4.49
N VAL A 24 9.69 2.04 -5.47
CA VAL A 24 8.69 3.09 -5.44
C VAL A 24 7.32 2.41 -5.53
N GLN A 25 6.61 2.37 -4.42
CA GLN A 25 5.24 1.85 -4.35
C GLN A 25 4.31 2.81 -5.11
N ASN A 26 3.73 2.34 -6.21
CA ASN A 26 2.73 3.09 -6.97
C ASN A 26 1.34 2.55 -6.61
N TYR A 27 0.58 3.31 -5.83
CA TYR A 27 -0.78 2.94 -5.42
C TYR A 27 -1.82 3.69 -6.26
N VAL A 28 -2.86 2.97 -6.68
CA VAL A 28 -4.06 3.56 -7.27
C VAL A 28 -5.19 3.41 -6.26
N ALA A 29 -5.83 4.52 -5.90
CA ALA A 29 -7.03 4.48 -5.07
C ALA A 29 -8.19 3.93 -5.90
N MET A 30 -8.83 2.87 -5.40
CA MET A 30 -10.04 2.32 -6.00
C MET A 30 -11.28 2.80 -5.23
N PRO A 31 -12.36 3.18 -5.93
CA PRO A 31 -13.63 3.49 -5.28
C PRO A 31 -14.20 2.23 -4.60
N LEU A 32 -14.77 2.40 -3.41
CA LEU A 32 -15.39 1.32 -2.64
C LEU A 32 -16.77 0.90 -3.19
N GLY A 33 -17.41 1.76 -3.98
CA GLY A 33 -18.84 1.63 -4.28
C GLY A 33 -19.72 1.95 -3.06
N GLY A 34 -20.97 1.50 -3.09
CA GLY A 34 -21.92 1.72 -2.00
C GLY A 34 -23.18 0.88 -2.14
N LEU A 35 -24.00 0.88 -1.09
CA LEU A 35 -25.29 0.18 -0.99
C LEU A 35 -26.46 0.98 -1.60
N GLY A 36 -26.16 1.81 -2.61
CA GLY A 36 -27.12 2.64 -3.33
C GLY A 36 -27.33 4.05 -2.76
N GLY A 37 -26.67 4.42 -1.66
CA GLY A 37 -26.67 5.78 -1.14
C GLY A 37 -25.62 6.69 -1.79
N SER A 38 -25.56 7.93 -1.32
CA SER A 38 -24.68 8.98 -1.86
C SER A 38 -23.22 8.81 -1.44
N THR A 39 -22.96 8.20 -0.29
CA THR A 39 -21.59 8.07 0.24
C THR A 39 -21.34 6.74 0.97
N SER A 40 -20.07 6.38 1.04
CA SER A 40 -19.55 5.29 1.87
C SER A 40 -18.20 5.71 2.48
N TYR A 41 -17.86 5.13 3.63
CA TYR A 41 -16.61 5.39 4.33
C TYR A 41 -16.03 4.11 4.92
N GLY A 42 -14.72 3.92 4.76
CA GLY A 42 -13.98 2.80 5.35
C GLY A 42 -13.51 3.12 6.77
N VAL A 43 -13.56 2.13 7.65
CA VAL A 43 -13.11 2.22 9.06
C VAL A 43 -12.02 1.19 9.41
N GLY A 44 -11.91 0.10 8.64
CA GLY A 44 -10.92 -0.94 8.89
C GLY A 44 -10.40 -1.55 7.61
N LEU A 45 -9.14 -1.99 7.62
CA LEU A 45 -8.48 -2.73 6.55
C LEU A 45 -7.69 -3.87 7.17
N ASN A 46 -7.87 -5.10 6.70
CA ASN A 46 -7.10 -6.26 7.17
C ASN A 46 -5.93 -6.62 6.23
N ALA A 47 -5.06 -7.52 6.68
CA ALA A 47 -3.84 -7.92 5.97
C ALA A 47 -4.08 -8.58 4.60
N ILE A 48 -5.29 -9.09 4.35
CA ILE A 48 -5.69 -9.69 3.06
C ILE A 48 -6.43 -8.68 2.17
N GLY A 49 -6.39 -7.39 2.51
CA GLY A 49 -6.92 -6.31 1.65
C GLY A 49 -8.43 -6.09 1.75
N GLN A 50 -9.09 -6.58 2.79
CA GLN A 50 -10.53 -6.39 2.96
C GLN A 50 -10.81 -5.16 3.80
N THR A 51 -11.76 -4.34 3.34
CA THR A 51 -12.15 -3.10 4.00
C THR A 51 -13.51 -3.28 4.68
N THR A 52 -13.67 -2.76 5.88
CA THR A 52 -14.99 -2.61 6.54
C THR A 52 -15.34 -1.13 6.67
N GLY A 53 -16.61 -0.83 6.84
CA GLY A 53 -17.07 0.56 6.84
C GLY A 53 -18.57 0.73 7.00
N GLY A 54 -19.02 1.97 6.82
CA GLY A 54 -20.43 2.32 6.70
C GLY A 54 -20.75 2.79 5.29
N SER A 55 -21.90 2.39 4.76
CA SER A 55 -22.44 2.91 3.50
C SER A 55 -23.87 3.36 3.71
N PHE A 56 -24.22 4.51 3.13
CA PHE A 56 -25.63 4.87 3.02
C PHE A 56 -26.34 3.89 2.08
N THR A 57 -27.56 3.52 2.45
CA THR A 57 -28.47 2.75 1.61
C THR A 57 -29.16 3.65 0.60
N ALA A 58 -29.90 3.06 -0.35
CA ALA A 58 -30.70 3.80 -1.32
C ALA A 58 -31.51 4.96 -0.69
N GLY A 59 -31.42 6.14 -1.31
CA GLY A 59 -32.10 7.35 -0.84
C GLY A 59 -31.55 7.94 0.46
N ASP A 60 -30.36 7.52 0.89
CA ASP A 60 -29.72 7.90 2.15
C ASP A 60 -30.58 7.61 3.39
N ALA A 61 -31.44 6.59 3.29
CA ALA A 61 -32.43 6.26 4.32
C ALA A 61 -31.81 5.71 5.62
N ALA A 62 -30.68 5.00 5.51
CA ALA A 62 -29.96 4.42 6.64
C ALA A 62 -28.47 4.29 6.32
N VAL A 63 -27.67 4.11 7.37
CA VAL A 63 -26.27 3.68 7.24
C VAL A 63 -26.19 2.22 7.66
N HIS A 64 -25.72 1.37 6.74
CA HIS A 64 -25.44 -0.04 7.02
C HIS A 64 -23.93 -0.29 7.13
N ALA A 65 -23.56 -1.22 7.99
CA ALA A 65 -22.20 -1.74 8.02
C ALA A 65 -21.94 -2.59 6.76
N PHE A 66 -20.73 -2.54 6.23
CA PHE A 66 -20.34 -3.38 5.10
C PHE A 66 -18.98 -4.06 5.32
N ARG A 67 -18.75 -5.13 4.53
CA ARG A 67 -17.42 -5.68 4.26
C ARG A 67 -17.16 -5.71 2.76
N HIS A 68 -16.00 -5.22 2.33
CA HIS A 68 -15.59 -5.12 0.94
C HIS A 68 -14.35 -5.98 0.69
N SER A 69 -14.41 -6.85 -0.33
CA SER A 69 -13.35 -7.81 -0.69
C SER A 69 -12.36 -7.30 -1.74
N GLY A 70 -12.51 -6.06 -2.18
CA GLY A 70 -11.83 -5.50 -3.36
C GLY A 70 -12.64 -5.65 -4.64
N ALA A 71 -13.46 -6.71 -4.74
CA ALA A 71 -14.34 -6.96 -5.88
C ALA A 71 -15.83 -6.71 -5.58
N ALA A 72 -16.27 -6.94 -4.34
CA ALA A 72 -17.66 -6.84 -3.96
C ALA A 72 -17.85 -6.30 -2.53
N MET A 73 -18.89 -5.49 -2.38
CA MET A 73 -19.43 -5.02 -1.11
C MET A 73 -20.53 -5.97 -0.62
N VAL A 74 -20.42 -6.44 0.62
CA VAL A 74 -21.44 -7.22 1.31
C VAL A 74 -22.06 -6.34 2.39
N ASP A 75 -23.38 -6.19 2.33
CA ASP A 75 -24.19 -5.53 3.35
C ASP A 75 -24.28 -6.41 4.60
N LEU A 76 -23.94 -5.85 5.76
CA LEU A 76 -24.01 -6.51 7.08
C LEU A 76 -25.16 -5.97 7.93
N GLY A 77 -25.87 -4.93 7.48
CA GLY A 77 -26.99 -4.32 8.16
C GLY A 77 -26.61 -3.45 9.36
N THR A 78 -27.55 -3.35 10.30
CA THR A 78 -27.44 -2.59 11.55
C THR A 78 -27.57 -3.52 12.76
N LEU A 79 -27.31 -3.00 13.97
CA LEU A 79 -27.56 -3.68 15.24
C LEU A 79 -29.04 -3.61 15.67
#